data_AF-A0A1F3LH82-F1
#
_entry.id   AF-A0A1F3LH82-F1
#
_cell.length_a   1.000
_cell.length_b   1.000
_cell.length_c   1.000
_cell.angle_alpha   90.00
_cell.angle_beta   90.00
_cell.angle_gamma   90.00
#
_symmetry.space_group_name_H-M   'P 1'
#
loop_
_entity.id
_entity.type
_entity.pdbx_description
1 polymer ?
#
loop_
_entity_poly.entity_id
_entity_poly.type
_entity_poly.pdbx_seq_one_letter_code
_entity_poly.pdbx_strand_id
1 'polypeptide(L)'
;MGLIGLISCVSAKQNFPSVAKNLYISPLFINSKKYAEKRLDKYFILSAKYGLLEPSDFIEPYEETLNNKSKQERLEWANKVFQKLDLKIEKNDRIVFLAGEKYREFLEEKLKEKNIYFQTPLNKYSIGKQLQWYKSFSTYSERLQHLDRLYDSVNKLRTGLEIFPKLNEIDGSKILPKRGLYLFFEENEFRMSSPFVERIVRVGTHAVSEGSSSTLWNRLRTHRGGAALKGNHRGSIFRLHVGNSIIDKENLNIPTWSIDQNASKEIKLKEENLEKQVSKYIGNMKILWLNIDDKPTKFSDRSYLEKNLIALLSTFNYKIDNASSQWLGLQNHNGFIKESSLWNVNYVDLSYDPKFLDIFDHYVDVTIGLKANTSKSIVPQSWHQMQKNNSQLKLFN
;
A
#
# COMPACT_ATOMS: atom_id res chain seq x y z
N MET A 1 -7.02 -19.11 -1.02
CA MET A 1 -6.64 -17.81 -1.64
C MET A 1 -5.17 -17.90 -1.99
N GLY A 2 -4.87 -18.18 -3.25
CA GLY A 2 -3.55 -18.09 -3.83
C GLY A 2 -3.36 -16.80 -4.63
N LEU A 3 -2.10 -16.37 -4.75
CA LEU A 3 -1.63 -15.30 -5.62
C LEU A 3 -1.13 -15.92 -6.93
N ILE A 4 -1.83 -15.64 -8.03
CA ILE A 4 -1.59 -16.27 -9.33
C ILE A 4 -1.08 -15.24 -10.34
N GLY A 5 0.13 -15.45 -10.84
CA GLY A 5 0.76 -14.61 -11.85
C GLY A 5 0.38 -14.97 -13.27
N LEU A 6 0.12 -13.97 -14.11
CA LEU A 6 -0.02 -14.14 -15.56
C LEU A 6 1.07 -13.35 -16.28
N ILE A 7 2.04 -14.05 -16.86
CA ILE A 7 3.20 -13.46 -17.53
C ILE A 7 2.99 -13.50 -19.04
N SER A 8 3.12 -12.37 -19.75
CA SER A 8 3.07 -12.39 -21.21
C SER A 8 4.30 -13.05 -21.83
N CYS A 9 4.10 -13.82 -22.90
CA CYS A 9 5.19 -14.25 -23.77
C CYS A 9 5.93 -13.07 -24.41
N VAL A 10 7.10 -13.34 -24.98
CA VAL A 10 7.92 -12.34 -25.70
C VAL A 10 8.41 -12.86 -27.05
N SER A 11 8.87 -11.96 -27.92
CA SER A 11 9.42 -12.33 -29.23
C SER A 11 10.73 -13.11 -29.11
N ALA A 12 11.65 -12.69 -28.23
CA ALA A 12 12.92 -13.37 -28.05
C ALA A 12 12.75 -14.76 -27.41
N LYS A 13 13.08 -15.81 -28.16
CA LYS A 13 12.94 -17.23 -27.80
C LYS A 13 14.21 -18.01 -28.12
N GLN A 14 14.37 -19.18 -27.52
CA GLN A 14 15.33 -20.19 -27.97
C GLN A 14 14.93 -20.71 -29.36
N ASN A 15 15.90 -21.24 -30.10
CA ASN A 15 15.69 -21.77 -31.46
C ASN A 15 15.35 -23.28 -31.48
N PHE A 16 15.11 -23.88 -30.31
CA PHE A 16 14.79 -25.30 -30.17
C PHE A 16 13.61 -25.49 -29.21
N PRO A 17 12.83 -26.58 -29.35
CA PRO A 17 11.73 -26.89 -28.44
C PRO A 17 12.20 -27.03 -27.00
N SER A 18 11.42 -26.49 -26.07
CA SER A 18 11.77 -26.45 -24.64
C SER A 18 10.51 -26.33 -23.79
N VAL A 19 10.66 -26.48 -22.47
CA VAL A 19 9.57 -26.14 -21.55
C VAL A 19 9.29 -24.63 -21.58
N ALA A 20 8.02 -24.24 -21.45
CA ALA A 20 7.56 -22.87 -21.68
C ALA A 20 8.32 -21.83 -20.83
N LYS A 21 8.66 -22.17 -19.57
CA LYS A 21 9.44 -21.29 -18.68
C LYS A 21 10.88 -21.03 -19.14
N ASN A 22 11.42 -21.84 -20.04
CA ASN A 22 12.78 -21.74 -20.56
C ASN A 22 12.83 -21.30 -22.03
N LEU A 23 11.72 -21.41 -22.78
CA LEU A 23 11.68 -21.00 -24.18
C LEU A 23 11.96 -19.49 -24.34
N TYR A 24 11.35 -18.64 -23.52
CA TYR A 24 11.45 -17.18 -23.66
C TYR A 24 12.69 -16.62 -22.95
N ILE A 25 13.52 -15.87 -23.68
CA ILE A 25 14.86 -15.46 -23.23
C ILE A 25 15.05 -13.96 -23.09
N SER A 26 14.01 -13.14 -23.34
CA SER A 26 14.14 -11.69 -23.13
C SER A 26 14.41 -11.35 -21.66
N PRO A 27 15.16 -10.27 -21.38
CA PRO A 27 15.35 -9.79 -20.01
C PRO A 27 14.04 -9.56 -19.28
N LEU A 28 13.00 -9.06 -19.96
CA LEU A 28 11.70 -8.81 -19.35
C LEU A 28 11.07 -10.12 -18.85
N PHE A 29 11.00 -11.14 -19.71
CA PHE A 29 10.42 -12.42 -19.33
C PHE A 29 11.21 -13.11 -18.22
N ILE A 30 12.54 -13.14 -18.33
CA ILE A 30 13.41 -13.76 -17.31
C ILE A 30 13.17 -13.12 -15.94
N ASN A 31 13.10 -11.78 -15.87
CA ASN A 31 12.87 -11.07 -14.62
C ASN A 31 11.43 -11.24 -14.10
N SER A 32 10.42 -11.17 -14.97
CA SER A 32 9.03 -11.47 -14.60
C SER A 32 8.87 -12.88 -14.04
N LYS A 33 9.50 -13.88 -14.67
CA LYS A 33 9.51 -15.27 -14.22
C LYS A 33 10.16 -15.39 -12.85
N LYS A 34 11.38 -14.86 -12.68
CA LYS A 34 12.12 -14.89 -11.41
C LYS A 34 11.33 -14.24 -10.28
N TYR A 35 10.64 -13.15 -10.58
CA TYR A 35 9.73 -12.50 -9.64
C TYR A 35 8.57 -13.43 -9.27
N ALA A 36 7.86 -13.98 -10.26
CA ALA A 36 6.73 -14.86 -10.03
C ALA A 36 7.09 -16.10 -9.22
N GLU A 37 8.19 -16.78 -9.56
CA GLU A 37 8.70 -17.95 -8.83
C GLU A 37 9.05 -17.67 -7.38
N LYS A 38 9.43 -16.43 -7.04
CA LYS A 38 9.82 -16.05 -5.68
C LYS A 38 8.68 -15.47 -4.85
N ARG A 39 7.66 -14.89 -5.49
CA ARG A 39 6.71 -13.98 -4.85
C ARG A 39 5.25 -14.39 -5.03
N LEU A 40 4.95 -15.33 -5.91
CA LEU A 40 3.59 -15.79 -6.21
C LEU A 40 3.49 -17.29 -5.92
N ASP A 41 2.28 -17.73 -5.57
CA ASP A 41 2.02 -19.14 -5.25
C ASP A 41 2.03 -20.00 -6.53
N LYS A 42 1.54 -19.41 -7.63
CA LYS A 42 1.54 -20.04 -8.96
C LYS A 42 1.70 -18.98 -10.04
N TYR A 43 2.18 -19.36 -11.22
CA TYR A 43 2.10 -18.52 -12.40
C TYR A 43 1.84 -19.31 -13.67
N PHE A 44 1.27 -18.63 -14.65
CA PHE A 44 1.04 -19.11 -16.02
C PHE A 44 1.66 -18.16 -17.03
N ILE A 45 1.90 -18.69 -18.23
CA ILE A 45 2.41 -17.90 -19.35
C ILE A 45 1.28 -17.70 -20.37
N LEU A 46 1.01 -16.44 -20.70
CA LEU A 46 0.08 -16.03 -21.74
C LEU A 46 0.82 -16.01 -23.09
N SER A 47 0.61 -17.07 -23.88
CA SER A 47 1.14 -17.24 -25.23
C SER A 47 0.12 -16.77 -26.28
N ALA A 48 0.58 -15.97 -27.25
CA ALA A 48 -0.26 -15.59 -28.40
C ALA A 48 -0.77 -16.80 -29.19
N LYS A 49 0.08 -17.83 -29.38
CA LYS A 49 -0.23 -19.05 -30.14
C LYS A 49 -0.98 -20.09 -29.30
N TYR A 50 -0.44 -20.42 -28.13
CA TYR A 50 -0.91 -21.56 -27.32
C TYR A 50 -1.97 -21.17 -26.27
N GLY A 51 -2.21 -19.87 -26.07
CA GLY A 51 -3.13 -19.38 -25.05
C GLY A 51 -2.50 -19.42 -23.66
N LEU A 52 -3.09 -20.19 -22.75
CA LEU A 52 -2.57 -20.37 -21.39
C LEU A 52 -1.63 -21.58 -21.32
N LEU A 53 -0.41 -21.37 -20.83
CA LEU A 53 0.60 -22.40 -20.62
C LEU A 53 0.97 -22.52 -19.15
N GLU A 54 1.16 -23.75 -18.68
CA GLU A 54 1.89 -24.06 -17.45
C GLU A 54 3.40 -23.88 -17.70
N PRO A 55 4.19 -23.52 -16.67
CA PRO A 55 5.64 -23.38 -16.80
C PRO A 55 6.36 -24.62 -17.36
N SER A 56 5.78 -25.80 -17.13
CA SER A 56 6.31 -27.12 -17.54
C SER A 56 5.88 -27.56 -18.94
N ASP A 57 4.95 -26.87 -19.60
CA ASP A 57 4.46 -27.29 -20.92
C ASP A 57 5.59 -27.28 -21.95
N PHE A 58 5.75 -28.37 -22.72
CA PHE A 58 6.76 -28.46 -23.77
C PHE A 58 6.22 -27.86 -25.06
N ILE A 59 6.91 -26.85 -25.61
CA ILE A 59 6.47 -26.09 -26.78
C ILE A 59 7.61 -25.82 -27.76
N GLU A 60 7.24 -25.67 -29.03
CA GLU A 60 8.16 -25.27 -30.10
C GLU A 60 8.27 -23.74 -30.21
N PRO A 61 9.41 -23.20 -30.69
CA PRO A 61 9.51 -21.80 -31.05
C PRO A 61 8.49 -21.41 -32.12
N TYR A 62 7.97 -20.18 -32.05
CA TYR A 62 6.95 -19.66 -32.95
C TYR A 62 7.03 -18.14 -33.06
N GLU A 63 6.54 -17.58 -34.17
CA GLU A 63 6.45 -16.12 -34.37
C GLU A 63 4.99 -15.69 -34.49
N GLU A 64 4.39 -15.37 -33.34
CA GLU A 64 3.02 -14.87 -33.25
C GLU A 64 2.91 -13.85 -32.12
N THR A 65 2.10 -12.80 -32.33
CA THR A 65 1.86 -11.75 -31.34
C THR A 65 0.40 -11.30 -31.36
N LEU A 66 -0.15 -11.02 -30.18
CA LEU A 66 -1.49 -10.41 -30.09
C LEU A 66 -1.51 -8.95 -30.55
N ASN A 67 -0.36 -8.28 -30.63
CA ASN A 67 -0.30 -6.85 -30.98
C ASN A 67 -0.81 -6.57 -32.40
N ASN A 68 -0.68 -7.55 -33.31
CA ASN A 68 -1.09 -7.42 -34.71
C ASN A 68 -2.48 -8.03 -34.98
N LYS A 69 -3.09 -8.69 -33.98
CA LYS A 69 -4.43 -9.29 -34.11
C LYS A 69 -5.51 -8.22 -34.01
N SER A 70 -6.62 -8.42 -34.71
CA SER A 70 -7.82 -7.62 -34.60
C SER A 70 -8.45 -7.71 -33.19
N LYS A 71 -9.38 -6.79 -32.88
CA LYS A 71 -10.11 -6.82 -31.61
C LYS A 71 -10.86 -8.15 -31.41
N GLN A 72 -11.49 -8.65 -32.47
CA GLN A 72 -12.26 -9.89 -32.46
C GLN A 72 -11.36 -11.10 -32.19
N GLU A 73 -10.23 -11.21 -32.87
CA GLU A 73 -9.28 -12.31 -32.65
C GLU A 73 -8.70 -12.30 -31.23
N ARG A 74 -8.43 -11.12 -30.65
CA ARG A 74 -7.98 -11.01 -29.26
C ARG A 74 -9.07 -11.40 -28.26
N LEU A 75 -10.34 -11.09 -28.55
CA LEU A 75 -11.47 -11.52 -27.75
C LEU A 75 -11.63 -13.06 -27.78
N GLU A 76 -11.51 -13.67 -28.96
CA GLU A 76 -11.54 -15.12 -29.12
C GLU A 76 -10.37 -15.82 -28.41
N TRP A 77 -9.17 -15.24 -28.51
CA TRP A 77 -8.01 -15.69 -27.76
C TRP A 77 -8.27 -15.63 -26.24
N ALA A 78 -8.80 -14.51 -25.75
CA ALA A 78 -9.10 -14.34 -24.33
C ALA A 78 -10.19 -15.30 -23.83
N ASN A 79 -11.20 -15.60 -24.65
CA ASN A 79 -12.20 -16.63 -24.35
C ASN A 79 -11.54 -18.00 -24.12
N LYS A 80 -10.67 -18.43 -25.04
CA LYS A 80 -9.96 -19.72 -24.95
C LYS A 80 -9.02 -19.77 -23.75
N VAL A 81 -8.29 -18.68 -23.48
CA VAL A 81 -7.41 -18.56 -22.31
C VAL A 81 -8.21 -18.63 -21.02
N PHE A 82 -9.31 -17.89 -20.94
CA PHE A 82 -10.13 -17.83 -19.73
C PHE A 82 -10.78 -19.17 -19.41
N GLN A 83 -11.26 -19.92 -20.42
CA GLN A 83 -11.76 -21.28 -20.21
C GLN A 83 -10.74 -22.19 -19.53
N LYS A 84 -9.46 -22.12 -19.93
CA LYS A 84 -8.39 -22.88 -19.28
C LYS A 84 -8.05 -22.34 -17.89
N LEU A 85 -8.09 -21.02 -17.72
CA LEU A 85 -7.74 -20.36 -16.47
C LEU A 85 -8.79 -20.61 -15.38
N ASP A 86 -10.08 -20.52 -15.70
CA ASP A 86 -11.23 -20.72 -14.79
C ASP A 86 -11.23 -22.12 -14.16
N LEU A 87 -10.63 -23.12 -14.83
CA LEU A 87 -10.44 -24.48 -14.30
C LEU A 87 -9.30 -24.60 -13.29
N LYS A 88 -8.45 -23.57 -13.17
CA LYS A 88 -7.20 -23.59 -12.40
C LYS A 88 -7.16 -22.54 -11.29
N ILE A 89 -8.22 -21.74 -11.14
CA ILE A 89 -8.32 -20.66 -10.16
C ILE A 89 -9.61 -20.78 -9.35
N GLU A 90 -9.58 -20.32 -8.10
CA GLU A 90 -10.74 -20.22 -7.23
C GLU A 90 -11.25 -18.77 -7.13
N LYS A 91 -12.50 -18.59 -6.71
CA LYS A 91 -13.12 -17.26 -6.53
C LYS A 91 -12.33 -16.35 -5.58
N ASN A 92 -11.69 -16.94 -4.57
CA ASN A 92 -10.94 -16.20 -3.56
C ASN A 92 -9.47 -15.97 -3.98
N ASP A 93 -9.03 -16.46 -5.13
CA ASP A 93 -7.69 -16.19 -5.63
C ASP A 93 -7.56 -14.75 -6.12
N ARG A 94 -6.31 -14.28 -6.20
CA ARG A 94 -5.99 -12.96 -6.74
C ARG A 94 -5.06 -13.12 -7.93
N ILE A 95 -5.42 -12.47 -9.02
CA ILE A 95 -4.64 -12.50 -10.26
C ILE A 95 -3.70 -11.31 -10.33
N VAL A 96 -2.44 -11.56 -10.66
CA VAL A 96 -1.40 -10.55 -10.87
C VAL A 96 -0.97 -10.58 -12.33
N PHE A 97 -1.37 -9.57 -13.11
CA PHE A 97 -0.94 -9.44 -14.50
C PHE A 97 0.47 -8.83 -14.58
N LEU A 98 1.40 -9.63 -15.06
CA LEU A 98 2.76 -9.25 -15.48
C LEU A 98 2.82 -9.25 -17.02
N ALA A 99 1.80 -8.64 -17.63
CA ALA A 99 1.54 -8.68 -19.06
C ALA A 99 1.08 -7.31 -19.58
N GLY A 100 1.41 -7.02 -20.84
CA GLY A 100 0.96 -5.82 -21.54
C GLY A 100 -0.54 -5.83 -21.88
N GLU A 101 -1.10 -4.67 -22.18
CA GLU A 101 -2.55 -4.44 -22.38
C GLU A 101 -3.25 -5.44 -23.29
N LYS A 102 -2.67 -5.72 -24.45
CA LYS A 102 -3.26 -6.62 -25.45
C LYS A 102 -3.45 -8.06 -24.96
N TYR A 103 -2.73 -8.46 -23.91
CA TYR A 103 -2.84 -9.78 -23.31
C TYR A 103 -3.80 -9.83 -22.11
N ARG A 104 -4.33 -8.69 -21.66
CA ARG A 104 -5.15 -8.61 -20.44
C ARG A 104 -6.53 -7.98 -20.66
N GLU A 105 -6.71 -7.05 -21.61
CA GLU A 105 -7.93 -6.22 -21.77
C GLU A 105 -9.25 -7.03 -21.65
N PHE A 106 -9.38 -8.16 -22.37
CA PHE A 106 -10.58 -9.01 -22.33
C PHE A 106 -10.56 -10.08 -21.23
N LEU A 107 -9.40 -10.39 -20.64
CA LEU A 107 -9.33 -11.26 -19.47
C LEU A 107 -9.77 -10.52 -18.21
N GLU A 108 -9.43 -9.23 -18.11
CA GLU A 108 -9.86 -8.36 -17.02
C GLU A 108 -11.38 -8.29 -16.92
N GLU A 109 -12.10 -8.14 -18.05
CA GLU A 109 -13.56 -8.14 -18.09
C GLU A 109 -14.15 -9.44 -17.53
N LYS A 110 -13.62 -10.59 -17.96
CA LYS A 110 -14.07 -11.92 -17.51
C LYS A 110 -13.81 -12.18 -16.03
N LEU A 111 -12.67 -11.73 -15.53
CA LEU A 111 -12.36 -11.82 -14.09
C LEU A 111 -13.32 -10.95 -13.28
N LYS A 112 -13.68 -9.75 -13.76
CA LYS A 112 -14.72 -8.90 -13.12
C LYS A 112 -16.08 -9.60 -13.08
N GLU A 113 -16.50 -10.22 -14.18
CA GLU A 113 -17.77 -10.96 -14.26
C GLU A 113 -17.85 -12.09 -13.22
N LYS A 114 -16.73 -12.77 -12.95
CA LYS A 114 -16.64 -13.80 -11.89
C LYS A 114 -16.42 -13.24 -10.48
N ASN A 115 -16.33 -11.92 -10.32
CA ASN A 115 -15.92 -11.26 -9.07
C ASN A 115 -14.55 -11.74 -8.56
N ILE A 116 -13.63 -12.07 -9.47
CA ILE A 116 -12.26 -12.44 -9.14
C ILE A 116 -11.41 -11.17 -9.19
N TYR A 117 -10.69 -10.94 -8.11
CA TYR A 117 -9.89 -9.74 -7.97
C TYR A 117 -8.57 -9.87 -8.76
N PHE A 118 -8.15 -8.78 -9.43
CA PHE A 118 -6.89 -8.76 -10.16
C PHE A 118 -6.19 -7.41 -10.06
N GLN A 119 -4.88 -7.42 -10.36
CA GLN A 119 -4.03 -6.24 -10.39
C GLN A 119 -3.07 -6.25 -11.57
N THR A 120 -2.64 -5.04 -11.94
CA THR A 120 -1.72 -4.79 -13.04
C THR A 120 -0.56 -3.90 -12.56
N PRO A 121 0.28 -4.39 -11.63
CA PRO A 121 1.24 -3.56 -10.86
C PRO A 121 2.17 -2.72 -11.77
N LEU A 122 2.55 -3.25 -12.92
CA LEU A 122 3.56 -2.66 -13.79
C LEU A 122 3.00 -1.99 -15.05
N ASN A 123 1.67 -1.87 -15.20
CA ASN A 123 1.05 -1.41 -16.45
C ASN A 123 1.45 0.01 -16.89
N LYS A 124 1.89 0.85 -15.94
CA LYS A 124 2.33 2.24 -16.15
C LYS A 124 3.81 2.37 -16.45
N TYR A 125 4.56 1.30 -16.32
CA TYR A 125 5.99 1.33 -16.52
C TYR A 125 6.33 0.93 -17.95
N SER A 126 7.14 1.76 -18.60
CA SER A 126 7.86 1.34 -19.80
C SER A 126 8.71 0.11 -19.46
N ILE A 127 9.08 -0.69 -20.48
CA ILE A 127 9.88 -1.91 -20.28
C ILE A 127 11.15 -1.63 -19.46
N GLY A 128 11.84 -0.52 -19.72
CA GLY A 128 13.02 -0.11 -18.94
C GLY A 128 12.71 0.12 -17.46
N LYS A 129 11.61 0.81 -17.14
CA LYS A 129 11.15 1.01 -15.75
C LYS A 129 10.74 -0.30 -15.09
N GLN A 130 10.14 -1.23 -15.82
CA GLN A 130 9.82 -2.58 -15.30
C GLN A 130 11.08 -3.36 -14.95
N LEU A 131 12.10 -3.33 -15.82
CA LEU A 131 13.40 -3.98 -15.54
C LEU A 131 14.09 -3.36 -14.32
N GLN A 132 14.05 -2.03 -14.18
CA GLN A 132 14.56 -1.35 -12.98
C GLN A 132 13.80 -1.77 -11.72
N TRP A 133 12.47 -1.89 -11.81
CA TRP A 133 11.63 -2.38 -10.72
C TRP A 133 11.99 -3.82 -10.34
N TYR A 134 12.16 -4.75 -11.29
CA TYR A 134 12.61 -6.10 -10.96
C TYR A 134 14.01 -6.14 -10.33
N LYS A 135 14.95 -5.32 -10.82
CA LYS A 135 16.30 -5.21 -10.25
C LYS A 135 16.27 -4.73 -8.79
N SER A 136 15.33 -3.87 -8.45
CA SER A 136 15.18 -3.34 -7.09
C SER A 136 14.95 -4.44 -6.04
N PHE A 137 14.35 -5.59 -6.42
CA PHE A 137 14.17 -6.72 -5.51
C PHE A 137 15.48 -7.34 -5.02
N SER A 138 16.50 -7.36 -5.87
CA SER A 138 17.85 -7.75 -5.46
C SER A 138 18.54 -6.65 -4.68
N THR A 139 18.43 -5.39 -5.13
CA THR A 139 19.09 -4.24 -4.50
C THR A 139 18.64 -4.02 -3.06
N TYR A 140 17.36 -4.24 -2.78
CA TYR A 140 16.73 -3.94 -1.49
C TYR A 140 16.18 -5.21 -0.82
N SER A 141 16.86 -6.34 -1.03
CA SER A 141 16.41 -7.65 -0.54
C SER A 141 16.20 -7.69 0.98
N GLU A 142 17.08 -7.08 1.76
CA GLU A 142 16.94 -6.99 3.22
C GLU A 142 15.70 -6.16 3.63
N ARG A 143 15.49 -5.00 3.00
CA ARG A 143 14.29 -4.17 3.25
C ARG A 143 13.01 -4.92 2.88
N LEU A 144 13.03 -5.70 1.81
CA LEU A 144 11.91 -6.55 1.43
C LEU A 144 11.60 -7.61 2.48
N GLN A 145 12.62 -8.26 3.04
CA GLN A 145 12.42 -9.21 4.15
C GLN A 145 11.80 -8.55 5.38
N HIS A 146 12.25 -7.33 5.71
CA HIS A 146 11.67 -6.54 6.80
C HIS A 146 10.22 -6.12 6.52
N LEU A 147 9.89 -5.76 5.27
CA LEU A 147 8.51 -5.49 4.86
C LEU A 147 7.66 -6.75 4.94
N ASP A 148 8.15 -7.89 4.46
CA ASP A 148 7.41 -9.15 4.52
C ASP A 148 7.09 -9.54 5.96
N ARG A 149 8.08 -9.47 6.86
CA ARG A 149 7.88 -9.65 8.31
C ARG A 149 6.86 -8.67 8.89
N LEU A 150 6.96 -7.37 8.56
CA LEU A 150 5.99 -6.38 9.02
C LEU A 150 4.57 -6.75 8.61
N TYR A 151 4.36 -7.16 7.35
CA TYR A 151 3.02 -7.48 6.85
C TYR A 151 2.50 -8.82 7.38
N ASP A 152 3.36 -9.78 7.71
CA ASP A 152 2.97 -10.98 8.46
C ASP A 152 2.44 -10.60 9.86
N SER A 153 3.10 -9.69 10.55
CA SER A 153 2.67 -9.18 11.86
C SER A 153 1.40 -8.33 11.77
N VAL A 154 1.24 -7.53 10.71
CA VAL A 154 -0.02 -6.82 10.41
C VAL A 154 -1.15 -7.80 10.11
N ASN A 155 -0.89 -8.89 9.40
CA ASN A 155 -1.88 -9.93 9.16
C ASN A 155 -2.27 -10.63 10.47
N LYS A 156 -1.30 -10.97 11.32
CA LYS A 156 -1.56 -11.50 12.67
C LYS A 156 -2.43 -10.56 13.50
N LEU A 157 -2.10 -9.26 13.50
CA LEU A 157 -2.89 -8.22 14.17
C LEU A 157 -4.32 -8.18 13.65
N ARG A 158 -4.48 -8.13 12.32
CA ARG A 158 -5.80 -8.09 11.66
C ARG A 158 -6.65 -9.31 12.00
N THR A 159 -6.08 -10.51 11.96
CA THR A 159 -6.78 -11.75 12.32
C THR A 159 -7.15 -11.75 13.80
N GLY A 160 -6.23 -11.37 14.68
CA GLY A 160 -6.48 -11.37 16.13
C GLY A 160 -7.44 -10.28 16.63
N LEU A 161 -7.58 -9.17 15.90
CA LEU A 161 -8.61 -8.17 16.19
C LEU A 161 -10.01 -8.59 15.71
N GLU A 162 -10.10 -9.57 14.79
CA GLU A 162 -11.33 -10.05 14.14
C GLU A 162 -12.13 -8.99 13.35
N ILE A 163 -11.66 -7.74 13.33
CA ILE A 163 -12.28 -6.60 12.65
C ILE A 163 -11.26 -5.84 11.81
N PHE A 164 -11.71 -5.34 10.67
CA PHE A 164 -10.93 -4.43 9.84
C PHE A 164 -11.82 -3.29 9.30
N PRO A 165 -12.34 -2.45 10.20
CA PRO A 165 -13.42 -1.52 9.90
C PRO A 165 -12.91 -0.29 9.15
N LYS A 166 -13.82 0.38 8.44
CA LYS A 166 -13.61 1.76 7.99
C LYS A 166 -13.65 2.71 9.18
N LEU A 167 -12.96 3.84 9.08
CA LEU A 167 -12.92 4.82 10.18
C LEU A 167 -14.32 5.38 10.49
N ASN A 168 -15.19 5.54 9.50
CA ASN A 168 -16.56 6.00 9.69
C ASN A 168 -17.49 4.96 10.35
N GLU A 169 -17.09 3.69 10.37
CA GLU A 169 -17.84 2.60 11.01
C GLU A 169 -17.49 2.47 12.49
N ILE A 170 -16.45 3.13 13.00
CA ILE A 170 -16.04 3.04 14.40
C ILE A 170 -16.42 4.28 15.23
N ASP A 171 -16.67 4.06 16.51
CA ASP A 171 -16.83 5.11 17.51
C ASP A 171 -15.97 4.81 18.76
N GLY A 172 -15.98 5.73 19.72
CA GLY A 172 -15.18 5.61 20.95
C GLY A 172 -15.73 4.62 21.98
N SER A 173 -16.89 4.02 21.72
CA SER A 173 -17.42 2.92 22.53
C SER A 173 -16.86 1.57 22.08
N LYS A 174 -16.28 1.50 20.87
CA LYS A 174 -15.52 0.34 20.40
C LYS A 174 -14.20 0.23 21.15
N ILE A 175 -13.72 -1.01 21.31
CA ILE A 175 -12.55 -1.43 22.08
C ILE A 175 -11.27 -0.84 21.45
N LEU A 176 -11.03 0.45 21.70
CA LEU A 176 -9.81 1.15 21.34
C LEU A 176 -8.98 1.35 22.60
N PRO A 177 -7.67 1.10 22.53
CA PRO A 177 -6.80 1.35 23.66
C PRO A 177 -6.77 2.85 23.98
N LYS A 178 -6.55 3.17 25.25
CA LYS A 178 -6.37 4.57 25.69
C LYS A 178 -5.23 5.22 24.91
N ARG A 179 -4.13 4.48 24.75
CA ARG A 179 -2.92 4.88 24.03
C ARG A 179 -2.43 3.85 23.02
N GLY A 180 -1.72 4.31 21.98
CA GLY A 180 -1.48 3.48 20.82
C GLY A 180 -1.03 4.19 19.55
N LEU A 181 -0.82 3.34 18.54
CA LEU A 181 -0.46 3.67 17.17
C LEU A 181 -1.61 3.20 16.26
N TYR A 182 -1.87 3.93 15.17
CA TYR A 182 -2.85 3.53 14.16
C TYR A 182 -2.19 3.40 12.77
N LEU A 183 -2.77 2.51 11.96
CA LEU A 183 -2.39 2.24 10.59
C LEU A 183 -3.63 2.44 9.71
N PHE A 184 -3.52 3.28 8.67
CA PHE A 184 -4.58 3.43 7.67
C PHE A 184 -4.27 2.64 6.41
N PHE A 185 -5.33 2.15 5.78
CA PHE A 185 -5.33 1.44 4.51
C PHE A 185 -6.40 2.06 3.61
N GLU A 186 -6.10 2.16 2.32
CA GLU A 186 -7.05 2.65 1.31
C GLU A 186 -7.44 1.54 0.35
N GLU A 187 -8.70 1.58 -0.07
CA GLU A 187 -9.19 0.71 -1.12
C GLU A 187 -8.39 0.95 -2.40
N ASN A 188 -8.08 -0.12 -3.14
CA ASN A 188 -7.26 -0.08 -4.37
C ASN A 188 -5.78 0.29 -4.17
N GLU A 189 -5.31 0.47 -2.94
CA GLU A 189 -3.89 0.65 -2.62
C GLU A 189 -3.29 -0.64 -2.07
N PHE A 190 -2.43 -1.29 -2.86
CA PHE A 190 -1.87 -2.60 -2.54
C PHE A 190 -0.35 -2.63 -2.66
N ARG A 191 0.27 -3.54 -1.92
CA ARG A 191 1.68 -3.88 -2.13
C ARG A 191 1.87 -4.47 -3.52
N MET A 192 3.04 -4.20 -4.10
CA MET A 192 3.47 -4.74 -5.39
C MET A 192 4.56 -5.81 -5.21
N SER A 193 5.13 -5.93 -4.01
CA SER A 193 6.24 -6.84 -3.68
C SER A 193 5.86 -8.24 -3.21
N SER A 194 4.57 -8.51 -3.01
CA SER A 194 4.01 -9.68 -2.30
C SER A 194 4.21 -9.65 -0.78
N PRO A 195 3.24 -10.13 0.03
CA PRO A 195 1.88 -10.49 -0.37
C PRO A 195 1.12 -9.29 -0.95
N PHE A 196 0.32 -9.51 -2.00
CA PHE A 196 -0.47 -8.48 -2.67
C PHE A 196 -1.70 -8.10 -1.84
N VAL A 197 -1.44 -7.54 -0.66
CA VAL A 197 -2.42 -7.08 0.32
C VAL A 197 -2.49 -5.56 0.34
N GLU A 198 -3.54 -5.03 0.96
CA GLU A 198 -3.73 -3.58 1.10
C GLU A 198 -2.50 -2.99 1.80
N ARG A 199 -1.89 -1.96 1.20
CA ARG A 199 -0.69 -1.33 1.75
C ARG A 199 -1.08 -0.32 2.82
N ILE A 200 -0.22 -0.15 3.80
CA ILE A 200 -0.33 0.95 4.76
C ILE A 200 -0.07 2.26 4.00
N VAL A 201 -1.04 3.17 4.06
CA VAL A 201 -0.95 4.50 3.41
C VAL A 201 -0.65 5.62 4.40
N ARG A 202 -0.83 5.36 5.70
CA ARG A 202 -0.51 6.29 6.77
C ARG A 202 -0.23 5.56 8.07
N VAL A 203 0.79 6.01 8.78
CA VAL A 203 1.06 5.65 10.17
C VAL A 203 0.84 6.88 11.02
N GLY A 204 0.30 6.72 12.22
CA GLY A 204 0.29 7.82 13.17
C GLY A 204 0.12 7.40 14.61
N THR A 205 0.54 8.29 15.50
CA THR A 205 0.40 8.10 16.94
C THR A 205 -0.40 9.24 17.57
N HIS A 206 -0.51 9.20 18.90
CA HIS A 206 -1.02 10.30 19.71
C HIS A 206 -0.30 10.30 21.05
N ALA A 207 -0.50 11.39 21.83
CA ALA A 207 0.06 11.59 23.17
C ALA A 207 1.59 11.33 23.25
N VAL A 208 2.33 11.90 22.29
CA VAL A 208 3.80 11.92 22.24
C VAL A 208 4.39 13.17 22.92
N SER A 209 3.54 14.07 23.44
CA SER A 209 3.96 15.21 24.26
C SER A 209 3.76 14.88 25.74
N GLU A 210 4.71 15.31 26.58
CA GLU A 210 4.63 15.15 28.03
C GLU A 210 3.34 15.80 28.59
N GLY A 211 2.68 15.13 29.54
CA GLY A 211 1.44 15.61 30.16
C GLY A 211 0.17 15.46 29.31
N SER A 212 0.22 14.90 28.11
CA SER A 212 -0.98 14.72 27.27
C SER A 212 -2.02 13.78 27.89
N SER A 213 -3.26 14.27 28.03
CA SER A 213 -4.45 13.50 28.42
C SER A 213 -5.28 12.98 27.23
N SER A 214 -4.90 13.33 25.99
CA SER A 214 -5.61 12.90 24.78
C SER A 214 -5.54 11.37 24.58
N THR A 215 -6.64 10.78 24.12
CA THR A 215 -6.75 9.35 23.83
C THR A 215 -6.57 9.06 22.33
N LEU A 216 -6.35 7.78 21.99
CA LEU A 216 -6.30 7.32 20.60
C LEU A 216 -7.58 7.70 19.85
N TRP A 217 -8.73 7.46 20.48
CA TRP A 217 -10.03 7.79 19.91
C TRP A 217 -10.17 9.29 19.65
N ASN A 218 -9.74 10.15 20.58
CA ASN A 218 -9.80 11.60 20.35
C ASN A 218 -9.05 11.99 19.08
N ARG A 219 -7.87 11.39 18.84
CA ARG A 219 -7.08 11.63 17.63
C ARG A 219 -7.75 11.09 16.37
N LEU A 220 -8.26 9.86 16.41
CA LEU A 220 -8.98 9.25 15.28
C LEU A 220 -10.26 10.02 14.95
N ARG A 221 -11.00 10.50 15.95
CA ARG A 221 -12.17 11.37 15.77
C ARG A 221 -11.81 12.69 15.09
N THR A 222 -10.66 13.28 15.41
CA THR A 222 -10.17 14.48 14.69
C THR A 222 -9.99 14.18 13.21
N HIS A 223 -9.46 13.00 12.84
CA HIS A 223 -9.29 12.60 11.44
C HIS A 223 -10.62 12.26 10.76
N ARG A 224 -11.52 11.54 11.43
CA ARG A 224 -12.84 11.14 10.92
C ARG A 224 -13.73 12.33 10.59
N GLY A 225 -13.63 13.39 11.39
CA GLY A 225 -14.61 14.47 11.42
C GLY A 225 -15.71 14.23 12.45
N GLY A 226 -16.41 15.30 12.79
CA GLY A 226 -17.54 15.33 13.71
C GLY A 226 -18.87 15.00 13.05
N ALA A 227 -19.96 15.34 13.75
CA ALA A 227 -21.31 15.21 13.22
C ALA A 227 -21.48 15.99 11.91
N ALA A 228 -22.35 15.51 11.03
CA ALA A 228 -22.58 16.07 9.69
C ALA A 228 -21.30 16.20 8.82
N LEU A 229 -20.29 15.35 9.08
CA LEU A 229 -19.01 15.29 8.36
C LEU A 229 -18.16 16.57 8.45
N LYS A 230 -18.44 17.48 9.38
CA LYS A 230 -17.60 18.67 9.61
C LYS A 230 -16.23 18.26 10.14
N GLY A 231 -15.17 18.94 9.70
CA GLY A 231 -13.81 18.62 10.07
C GLY A 231 -13.01 19.83 10.55
N ASN A 232 -11.74 19.58 10.84
CA ASN A 232 -10.79 20.62 11.21
C ASN A 232 -9.39 20.25 10.69
N HIS A 233 -9.04 20.72 9.50
CA HIS A 233 -7.74 20.53 8.89
C HIS A 233 -6.61 21.24 9.63
N ARG A 234 -6.90 22.38 10.28
CA ARG A 234 -5.94 23.15 11.07
C ARG A 234 -5.42 22.35 12.27
N GLY A 235 -6.28 21.52 12.88
CA GLY A 235 -5.88 20.58 13.95
C GLY A 235 -5.34 19.23 13.45
N SER A 236 -5.28 19.00 12.14
CA SER A 236 -4.95 17.69 11.57
C SER A 236 -4.24 17.81 10.23
N ILE A 237 -2.90 17.72 10.26
CA ILE A 237 -2.05 17.70 9.07
C ILE A 237 -2.48 16.66 8.02
N PHE A 238 -3.05 15.53 8.45
CA PHE A 238 -3.59 14.54 7.53
C PHE A 238 -4.75 15.09 6.70
N ARG A 239 -5.67 15.80 7.36
CA ARG A 239 -6.83 16.43 6.72
C ARG A 239 -6.38 17.57 5.81
N LEU A 240 -5.39 18.35 6.26
CA LEU A 240 -4.74 19.39 5.46
C LEU A 240 -4.28 18.82 4.11
N HIS A 241 -3.49 17.76 4.14
CA HIS A 241 -2.93 17.15 2.94
C HIS A 241 -3.99 16.51 2.05
N VAL A 242 -4.96 15.78 2.61
CA VAL A 242 -6.07 15.24 1.82
C VAL A 242 -6.84 16.37 1.15
N GLY A 243 -7.12 17.46 1.85
CA GLY A 243 -7.80 18.63 1.29
C GLY A 243 -7.00 19.32 0.18
N ASN A 244 -5.69 19.51 0.37
CA ASN A 244 -4.79 20.02 -0.68
C ASN A 244 -4.87 19.16 -1.93
N SER A 245 -4.84 17.83 -1.78
CA SER A 245 -4.93 16.93 -2.93
C SER A 245 -6.29 16.99 -3.63
N ILE A 246 -7.40 17.20 -2.91
CA ILE A 246 -8.73 17.40 -3.52
C ILE A 246 -8.76 18.71 -4.30
N ILE A 247 -8.25 19.81 -3.70
CA ILE A 247 -8.12 21.11 -4.36
C ILE A 247 -7.33 20.98 -5.66
N ASP A 248 -6.15 20.36 -5.59
CA ASP A 248 -5.25 20.19 -6.74
C ASP A 248 -5.90 19.31 -7.82
N LYS A 249 -6.62 18.24 -7.43
CA LYS A 249 -7.29 17.32 -8.36
C LYS A 249 -8.49 17.94 -9.07
N GLU A 250 -9.31 18.69 -8.34
CA GLU A 250 -10.58 19.26 -8.81
C GLU A 250 -10.45 20.71 -9.27
N ASN A 251 -9.24 21.30 -9.18
CA ASN A 251 -8.96 22.70 -9.50
C ASN A 251 -9.88 23.69 -8.75
N LEU A 252 -10.07 23.46 -7.44
CA LEU A 252 -10.93 24.28 -6.59
C LEU A 252 -10.26 25.58 -6.16
N ASN A 253 -10.97 26.70 -6.17
CA ASN A 253 -10.45 27.98 -5.68
C ASN A 253 -10.78 28.18 -4.19
N ILE A 254 -9.98 27.59 -3.30
CA ILE A 254 -10.10 27.74 -1.84
C ILE A 254 -8.74 28.20 -1.28
N PRO A 255 -8.36 29.47 -1.53
CA PRO A 255 -7.01 29.96 -1.20
C PRO A 255 -6.77 30.05 0.30
N THR A 256 -7.82 30.03 1.13
CA THR A 256 -7.71 30.05 2.60
C THR A 256 -7.34 28.70 3.19
N TRP A 257 -7.45 27.63 2.40
CA TRP A 257 -7.08 26.30 2.86
C TRP A 257 -5.57 26.22 3.09
N SER A 258 -5.16 25.65 4.22
CA SER A 258 -3.76 25.67 4.68
C SER A 258 -3.20 27.04 5.08
N ILE A 259 -4.04 28.07 5.17
CA ILE A 259 -3.65 29.39 5.65
C ILE A 259 -4.28 29.65 7.02
N ASP A 260 -3.48 30.25 7.91
CA ASP A 260 -3.85 30.79 9.21
C ASP A 260 -4.51 29.79 10.17
N GLN A 261 -3.85 29.49 11.29
CA GLN A 261 -4.39 28.60 12.33
C GLN A 261 -5.65 29.17 13.00
N ASN A 262 -5.88 30.48 12.95
CA ASN A 262 -6.94 31.19 13.66
C ASN A 262 -8.00 31.82 12.73
N ALA A 263 -8.35 31.13 11.64
CA ALA A 263 -9.35 31.62 10.69
C ALA A 263 -10.73 31.91 11.31
N SER A 264 -11.39 32.95 10.77
CA SER A 264 -12.72 33.42 11.16
C SER A 264 -13.81 32.38 10.90
N LYS A 265 -14.99 32.56 11.51
CA LYS A 265 -16.16 31.71 11.27
C LYS A 265 -16.60 31.74 9.80
N GLU A 266 -16.49 32.90 9.15
CA GLU A 266 -16.83 33.06 7.74
C GLU A 266 -15.92 32.24 6.82
N ILE A 267 -14.60 32.27 7.07
CA ILE A 267 -13.64 31.45 6.32
C ILE A 267 -13.95 29.96 6.51
N LYS A 268 -14.18 29.53 7.76
CA LYS A 268 -14.52 28.13 8.08
C LYS A 268 -15.81 27.66 7.40
N LEU A 269 -16.79 28.55 7.19
CA LEU A 269 -18.02 28.23 6.44
C LEU A 269 -17.73 28.03 4.95
N LYS A 270 -16.86 28.84 4.34
CA LYS A 270 -16.44 28.68 2.94
C LYS A 270 -15.69 27.36 2.70
N GLU A 271 -14.95 26.89 3.70
CA GLU A 271 -14.20 25.62 3.66
C GLU A 271 -15.04 24.39 4.02
N GLU A 272 -16.28 24.55 4.51
CA GLU A 272 -17.08 23.46 5.06
C GLU A 272 -17.35 22.35 4.04
N ASN A 273 -17.59 22.70 2.76
CA ASN A 273 -17.81 21.70 1.72
C ASN A 273 -16.57 20.82 1.52
N LEU A 274 -15.38 21.42 1.46
CA LEU A 274 -14.12 20.68 1.34
C LEU A 274 -13.86 19.82 2.57
N GLU A 275 -14.09 20.33 3.79
CA GLU A 275 -13.99 19.51 5.01
C GLU A 275 -14.91 18.29 4.97
N LYS A 276 -16.13 18.41 4.43
CA LYS A 276 -17.04 17.27 4.26
C LYS A 276 -16.47 16.25 3.28
N GLN A 277 -15.88 16.69 2.17
CA GLN A 277 -15.21 15.78 1.23
C GLN A 277 -14.02 15.06 1.87
N VAL A 278 -13.18 15.78 2.61
CA VAL A 278 -12.05 15.21 3.37
C VAL A 278 -12.54 14.18 4.39
N SER A 279 -13.62 14.47 5.12
CA SER A 279 -14.22 13.52 6.07
C SER A 279 -14.74 12.26 5.39
N LYS A 280 -15.38 12.38 4.22
CA LYS A 280 -15.82 11.21 3.45
C LYS A 280 -14.63 10.37 2.99
N TYR A 281 -13.58 11.03 2.49
CA TYR A 281 -12.37 10.37 2.00
C TYR A 281 -11.66 9.59 3.12
N ILE A 282 -11.29 10.26 4.21
CA ILE A 282 -10.59 9.63 5.35
C ILE A 282 -11.51 8.63 6.06
N GLY A 283 -12.81 8.94 6.18
CA GLY A 283 -13.80 8.08 6.79
C GLY A 283 -13.93 6.72 6.10
N ASN A 284 -13.73 6.66 4.79
CA ASN A 284 -13.80 5.42 4.00
C ASN A 284 -12.54 4.56 4.08
N MET A 285 -11.45 5.05 4.66
CA MET A 285 -10.24 4.28 4.85
C MET A 285 -10.41 3.25 5.96
N LYS A 286 -9.82 2.06 5.77
CA LYS A 286 -9.78 1.02 6.80
C LYS A 286 -8.67 1.32 7.79
N ILE A 287 -8.84 0.86 9.03
CA ILE A 287 -7.86 1.10 10.10
C ILE A 287 -7.52 -0.17 10.88
N LEU A 288 -6.28 -0.22 11.35
CA LEU A 288 -5.83 -1.09 12.45
C LEU A 288 -5.17 -0.23 13.52
N TRP A 289 -5.03 -0.77 14.73
CA TRP A 289 -4.39 -0.09 15.85
C TRP A 289 -3.56 -1.06 16.69
N LEU A 290 -2.61 -0.50 17.42
CA LEU A 290 -1.83 -1.18 18.45
C LEU A 290 -2.11 -0.54 19.81
N ASN A 291 -2.29 -1.37 20.83
CA ASN A 291 -2.30 -0.96 22.23
C ASN A 291 -0.87 -0.74 22.72
N ILE A 292 -0.51 0.53 22.94
CA ILE A 292 0.82 0.94 23.42
C ILE A 292 0.59 1.97 24.53
N ASP A 293 0.54 1.50 25.77
CA ASP A 293 0.20 2.32 26.95
C ASP A 293 1.42 2.84 27.71
N ASP A 294 2.52 3.06 26.99
CA ASP A 294 3.73 3.66 27.54
C ASP A 294 3.52 5.13 27.95
N LYS A 295 4.44 5.66 28.77
CA LYS A 295 4.34 7.04 29.27
C LYS A 295 4.37 8.05 28.11
N PRO A 296 3.48 9.06 28.07
CA PRO A 296 3.54 10.15 27.10
C PRO A 296 4.87 10.91 27.18
N THR A 297 5.67 10.79 26.12
CA THR A 297 6.92 11.54 25.94
C THR A 297 7.36 11.45 24.48
N LYS A 298 8.20 12.39 24.02
CA LYS A 298 8.80 12.37 22.69
C LYS A 298 9.73 11.17 22.45
N PHE A 299 10.11 10.48 23.53
CA PHE A 299 10.93 9.28 23.52
C PHE A 299 10.11 7.98 23.71
N SER A 300 8.80 8.08 23.55
CA SER A 300 7.85 6.96 23.71
C SER A 300 8.13 5.84 22.72
N ASP A 301 7.67 4.64 23.08
CA ASP A 301 7.67 3.45 22.23
C ASP A 301 6.86 3.73 20.96
N ARG A 302 5.75 4.48 21.10
CA ARG A 302 4.95 5.01 19.99
C ARG A 302 5.79 5.84 19.03
N SER A 303 6.56 6.81 19.52
CA SER A 303 7.41 7.65 18.66
C SER A 303 8.50 6.86 17.93
N TYR A 304 9.13 5.90 18.62
CA TYR A 304 10.13 5.02 17.99
C TYR A 304 9.50 4.14 16.90
N LEU A 305 8.35 3.52 17.17
CA LEU A 305 7.65 2.70 16.19
C LEU A 305 7.13 3.51 14.99
N GLU A 306 6.50 4.65 15.23
CA GLU A 306 5.98 5.53 14.16
C GLU A 306 7.07 5.90 13.17
N LYS A 307 8.21 6.36 13.68
CA LYS A 307 9.35 6.75 12.86
C LYS A 307 9.85 5.58 12.01
N ASN A 308 10.14 4.44 12.63
CA ASN A 308 10.72 3.30 11.92
C ASN A 308 9.73 2.66 10.94
N LEU A 309 8.44 2.62 11.29
CA LEU A 309 7.37 2.18 10.38
C LEU A 309 7.31 3.06 9.13
N ILE A 310 7.25 4.38 9.30
CA ILE A 310 7.19 5.31 8.16
C ILE A 310 8.46 5.19 7.31
N ALA A 311 9.63 5.13 7.95
CA ALA A 311 10.91 4.99 7.27
C ALA A 311 11.06 3.65 6.53
N LEU A 312 10.45 2.55 7.00
CA LEU A 312 10.41 1.25 6.31
C LEU A 312 9.37 1.23 5.16
N LEU A 313 8.20 1.82 5.37
CA LEU A 313 7.10 1.80 4.40
C LEU A 313 7.27 2.78 3.24
N SER A 314 8.00 3.88 3.48
CA SER A 314 8.17 4.93 2.48
C SER A 314 8.82 4.43 1.19
N THR A 315 8.27 4.89 0.06
CA THR A 315 8.85 4.68 -1.26
C THR A 315 9.79 5.79 -1.72
N PHE A 316 10.16 6.74 -0.85
CA PHE A 316 10.90 7.94 -1.22
C PHE A 316 12.22 7.60 -1.93
N ASN A 317 13.03 6.75 -1.30
CA ASN A 317 14.30 6.23 -1.84
C ASN A 317 14.20 4.77 -2.33
N TYR A 318 12.99 4.20 -2.35
CA TYR A 318 12.74 2.76 -2.54
C TYR A 318 11.46 2.54 -3.36
N LYS A 319 11.59 2.35 -4.68
CA LYS A 319 10.44 2.38 -5.60
C LYS A 319 9.81 1.00 -5.85
N ILE A 320 9.42 0.26 -4.80
CA ILE A 320 8.79 -1.06 -4.96
C ILE A 320 7.27 -1.03 -4.77
N ASP A 321 6.77 -0.66 -3.59
CA ASP A 321 5.34 -0.63 -3.26
C ASP A 321 4.72 0.76 -3.51
N ASN A 322 4.91 1.29 -4.72
CA ASN A 322 4.46 2.63 -5.09
C ASN A 322 2.93 2.74 -5.08
N ALA A 323 2.42 3.95 -4.85
CA ALA A 323 0.99 4.24 -4.93
C ALA A 323 0.38 3.88 -6.29
N SER A 324 -0.90 3.49 -6.29
CA SER A 324 -1.65 3.38 -7.54
C SER A 324 -1.77 4.75 -8.21
N SER A 325 -2.05 4.80 -9.52
CA SER A 325 -2.15 6.10 -10.24
C SER A 325 -3.41 6.87 -9.88
N GLN A 326 -4.39 6.19 -9.29
CA GLN A 326 -5.63 6.80 -8.87
C GLN A 326 -5.55 7.27 -7.42
N TRP A 327 -4.46 6.97 -6.71
CA TRP A 327 -4.25 7.43 -5.35
C TRP A 327 -4.22 8.96 -5.30
N LEU A 328 -5.09 9.54 -4.49
CA LEU A 328 -5.26 11.00 -4.39
C LEU A 328 -3.98 11.70 -3.94
N GLY A 329 -3.14 11.04 -3.15
CA GLY A 329 -1.86 11.60 -2.68
C GLY A 329 -0.90 11.97 -3.82
N LEU A 330 -1.04 11.36 -5.00
CA LEU A 330 -0.25 11.75 -6.19
C LEU A 330 -0.59 13.15 -6.72
N GLN A 331 -1.72 13.73 -6.33
CA GLN A 331 -2.11 15.08 -6.72
C GLN A 331 -1.51 16.14 -5.78
N ASN A 332 -1.07 15.76 -4.58
CA ASN A 332 -0.62 16.71 -3.56
C ASN A 332 0.62 17.51 -4.03
N HIS A 333 0.60 18.84 -3.99
CA HIS A 333 1.80 19.63 -4.29
C HIS A 333 3.02 19.33 -3.39
N ASN A 334 2.84 18.76 -2.20
CA ASN A 334 3.97 18.35 -1.35
C ASN A 334 4.65 17.07 -1.90
N GLY A 335 5.88 17.24 -2.40
CA GLY A 335 6.68 16.16 -2.99
C GLY A 335 6.93 14.97 -2.06
N PHE A 336 7.00 15.17 -0.74
CA PHE A 336 7.21 14.06 0.21
C PHE A 336 6.06 13.06 0.20
N ILE A 337 4.81 13.51 0.04
CA ILE A 337 3.64 12.61 -0.03
C ILE A 337 3.65 11.81 -1.33
N LYS A 338 3.89 12.51 -2.45
CA LYS A 338 4.00 11.89 -3.78
C LYS A 338 5.08 10.82 -3.82
N GLU A 339 6.29 11.17 -3.39
CA GLU A 339 7.46 10.30 -3.53
C GLU A 339 7.48 9.14 -2.53
N SER A 340 6.96 9.36 -1.31
CA SER A 340 6.89 8.32 -0.28
C SER A 340 5.72 7.36 -0.43
N SER A 341 4.74 7.70 -1.28
CA SER A 341 3.45 7.00 -1.35
C SER A 341 2.70 6.95 -0.02
N LEU A 342 3.01 7.82 0.95
CA LEU A 342 2.38 7.87 2.27
C LEU A 342 1.76 9.25 2.53
N TRP A 343 0.68 9.29 3.32
CA TRP A 343 0.15 10.54 3.87
C TRP A 343 0.98 11.09 5.05
N ASN A 344 2.24 10.66 5.16
CA ASN A 344 3.22 11.14 6.13
C ASN A 344 4.22 12.05 5.39
N VAL A 345 4.68 13.12 6.07
CA VAL A 345 5.75 14.00 5.54
C VAL A 345 7.03 13.80 6.33
N ASN A 346 6.92 13.66 7.66
CA ASN A 346 8.07 13.36 8.50
C ASN A 346 8.51 11.90 8.34
N TYR A 347 9.82 11.68 8.45
CA TYR A 347 10.48 10.37 8.51
C TYR A 347 10.50 9.56 7.20
N VAL A 348 9.88 10.05 6.13
CA VAL A 348 9.76 9.30 4.87
C VAL A 348 11.08 9.15 4.12
N ASP A 349 12.05 10.00 4.37
CA ASP A 349 13.36 10.03 3.73
C ASP A 349 14.47 9.45 4.62
N LEU A 350 14.12 8.92 5.78
CA LEU A 350 15.06 8.40 6.77
C LEU A 350 15.33 6.89 6.62
N SER A 351 16.41 6.44 7.25
CA SER A 351 16.64 5.04 7.55
C SER A 351 15.83 4.59 8.78
N TYR A 352 15.69 3.26 8.92
CA TYR A 352 15.01 2.61 10.03
C TYR A 352 15.98 1.64 10.72
N ASP A 353 15.76 1.39 12.02
CA ASP A 353 16.45 0.38 12.82
C ASP A 353 15.66 -0.93 12.80
N PRO A 354 16.12 -2.00 12.13
CA PRO A 354 15.37 -3.26 11.98
C PRO A 354 14.88 -3.89 13.29
N LYS A 355 15.53 -3.62 14.42
CA LYS A 355 15.10 -4.11 15.75
C LYS A 355 13.71 -3.62 16.16
N PHE A 356 13.21 -2.56 15.52
CA PHE A 356 11.86 -2.08 15.76
C PHE A 356 10.79 -3.14 15.45
N LEU A 357 11.08 -4.11 14.55
CA LEU A 357 10.15 -5.19 14.22
C LEU A 357 9.91 -6.12 15.42
N ASP A 358 10.92 -6.37 16.24
CA ASP A 358 10.76 -7.18 17.47
C ASP A 358 9.80 -6.50 18.46
N ILE A 359 9.89 -5.18 18.53
CA ILE A 359 9.04 -4.34 19.39
C ILE A 359 7.63 -4.23 18.80
N PHE A 360 7.52 -4.11 17.48
CA PHE A 360 6.24 -4.13 16.79
C PHE A 360 5.50 -5.46 17.05
N ASP A 361 6.19 -6.58 16.89
CA ASP A 361 5.64 -7.92 17.13
C ASP A 361 5.19 -8.10 18.59
N HIS A 362 5.97 -7.57 19.54
CA HIS A 362 5.58 -7.53 20.94
C HIS A 362 4.25 -6.79 21.14
N TYR A 363 4.09 -5.61 20.55
CA TYR A 363 2.85 -4.84 20.70
C TYR A 363 1.68 -5.42 19.90
N VAL A 364 1.93 -6.14 18.80
CA VAL A 364 0.89 -6.96 18.15
C VAL A 364 0.36 -7.98 19.15
N ASP A 365 1.23 -8.75 19.80
CA ASP A 365 0.85 -9.74 20.81
C ASP A 365 0.09 -9.13 21.99
N VAL A 366 0.53 -7.96 22.49
CA VAL A 366 -0.18 -7.22 23.55
C VAL A 366 -1.57 -6.80 23.09
N THR A 367 -1.70 -6.34 21.86
CA THR A 367 -2.97 -5.82 21.33
C THR A 367 -4.02 -6.91 21.17
N ILE A 368 -3.61 -8.11 20.77
CA ILE A 368 -4.50 -9.26 20.56
C ILE A 368 -4.59 -10.18 21.79
N GLY A 369 -4.04 -9.76 22.95
CA GLY A 369 -4.18 -10.47 24.23
C GLY A 369 -3.25 -11.66 24.44
N LEU A 370 -2.25 -11.88 23.58
CA LEU A 370 -1.25 -12.95 23.74
C LEU A 370 -0.14 -12.57 24.74
N LYS A 371 0.04 -11.28 25.04
CA LYS A 371 0.97 -10.78 26.06
C LYS A 371 0.27 -9.78 26.98
N ALA A 372 0.75 -9.70 28.22
CA ALA A 372 0.27 -8.71 29.19
C ALA A 372 0.62 -7.28 28.76
N ASN A 373 -0.28 -6.34 29.02
CA ASN A 373 -0.04 -4.92 28.75
C ASN A 373 1.10 -4.38 29.65
N THR A 374 1.91 -3.46 29.12
CA THR A 374 3.01 -2.82 29.85
C THR A 374 2.95 -1.30 29.67
N SER A 375 3.11 -0.58 30.79
CA SER A 375 3.33 0.87 30.79
C SER A 375 4.81 1.24 30.81
N LYS A 376 5.70 0.25 31.02
CA LYS A 376 7.15 0.43 30.93
C LYS A 376 7.56 0.34 29.46
N SER A 377 8.36 1.31 29.06
CA SER A 377 9.01 1.37 27.75
C SER A 377 9.91 0.16 27.53
N ILE A 378 9.85 -0.43 26.34
CA ILE A 378 10.69 -1.56 25.91
C ILE A 378 11.62 -1.20 24.74
N VAL A 379 11.58 0.06 24.27
CA VAL A 379 12.51 0.55 23.26
C VAL A 379 13.91 0.83 23.82
N PRO A 380 14.97 0.81 22.98
CA PRO A 380 16.32 1.12 23.45
C PRO A 380 16.40 2.53 24.06
N GLN A 381 16.85 2.66 25.31
CA GLN A 381 16.79 3.94 26.06
C GLN A 381 17.45 5.14 25.33
N SER A 382 18.49 4.88 24.53
CA SER A 382 19.25 5.88 23.78
C SER A 382 18.91 5.95 22.29
N TRP A 383 17.78 5.39 21.84
CA TRP A 383 17.38 5.39 20.42
C TRP A 383 17.35 6.80 19.81
N HIS A 384 17.04 7.80 20.62
CA HIS A 384 17.01 9.21 20.24
C HIS A 384 18.41 9.83 20.04
N GLN A 385 19.46 9.25 20.64
CA GLN A 385 20.85 9.74 20.55
C GLN A 385 21.59 9.17 19.35
N MET A 386 21.17 7.99 18.86
CA MET A 386 21.75 7.33 17.70
C MET A 386 21.56 8.11 16.38
N GLN A 387 20.87 9.25 16.40
CA GLN A 387 20.31 9.90 15.21
C GLN A 387 20.34 11.44 15.28
N LYS A 388 21.48 12.01 15.69
CA LYS A 388 21.70 13.46 15.92
C LYS A 388 21.54 14.42 14.72
N ASN A 389 21.16 13.96 13.52
CA ASN A 389 21.11 14.81 12.32
C ASN A 389 19.72 15.04 11.69
N ASN A 390 18.61 14.67 12.34
CA ASN A 390 17.30 14.66 11.66
C ASN A 390 16.35 15.70 12.27
N SER A 391 16.33 16.90 11.68
CA SER A 391 15.34 17.93 12.02
C SER A 391 13.95 17.49 11.56
N GLN A 392 13.00 17.42 12.49
CA GLN A 392 11.58 17.32 12.18
C GLN A 392 11.14 18.62 11.48
N LEU A 393 10.55 18.52 10.28
CA LEU A 393 9.98 19.70 9.62
C LEU A 393 8.88 20.29 10.52
N LYS A 394 8.90 21.61 10.72
CA LYS A 394 7.79 22.31 11.39
C LYS A 394 6.54 22.08 10.53
N LEU A 395 5.60 21.30 11.08
CA LEU A 395 4.41 20.82 10.38
C LEU A 395 3.35 21.92 10.16
N PHE A 396 3.52 23.07 10.79
CA PHE A 396 2.71 24.25 10.62
C PHE A 396 3.68 25.44 10.59
N ASN A 397 3.73 26.14 9.45
CA ASN A 397 4.24 27.51 9.41
C ASN A 397 3.06 28.46 9.48
#